data_AF-A0A9D4LIN7-F1
#
_entry.id   AF-A0A9D4LIN7-F1
#
_cell.length_a   1.000
_cell.length_b   1.000
_cell.length_c   1.000
_cell.angle_alpha   90.00
_cell.angle_beta   90.00
_cell.angle_gamma   90.00
#
_symmetry.space_group_name_H-M   'P 1'
#
loop_
_entity.id
_entity.type
_entity.pdbx_description
1 polymer ?
#
loop_
_entity_poly.entity_id
_entity_poly.type
_entity_poly.pdbx_seq_one_letter_code
_entity_poly.pdbx_strand_id
1 'polypeptide(L)'
;MYPSEVKLNFHGDEQYYFARDAFKVPDINMFTTAWVTTCLLEAHAYGKSPKPTIEKLLMSLDAIKSFSNANENMANSEMTFWPQKLNQTAKYYQSTPRNLFEVLSFPDYLPNKLIEELLEKLGLKDLEHIYEMLVREK
;
A
#
# COMPACT_ATOMS: atom_id res chain seq x y z
N MET A 1 -6.62 -0.89 -13.56
CA MET A 1 -6.55 -0.50 -12.13
C MET A 1 -6.31 0.99 -12.05
N TYR A 2 -6.97 1.69 -11.14
CA TYR A 2 -6.70 3.12 -10.92
C TYR A 2 -5.42 3.29 -10.08
N PRO A 3 -4.54 4.24 -10.40
CA PRO A 3 -3.31 4.45 -9.66
C PRO A 3 -3.61 4.99 -8.26
N SER A 4 -2.87 4.48 -7.28
CA SER A 4 -2.82 4.97 -5.90
C SER A 4 -1.36 5.02 -5.46
N GLU A 5 -1.06 5.88 -4.49
CA GLU A 5 0.28 6.03 -3.91
C GLU A 5 0.15 6.18 -2.40
N VAL A 6 0.98 5.46 -1.65
CA VAL A 6 1.22 5.76 -0.23
C VAL A 6 2.22 6.90 -0.15
N LYS A 7 1.83 7.93 0.59
CA LYS A 7 2.68 9.09 0.91
C LYS A 7 2.76 9.26 2.41
N LEU A 8 3.93 9.61 2.89
CA LEU A 8 4.08 10.05 4.27
C LEU A 8 3.79 11.55 4.33
N ASN A 9 2.85 11.95 5.18
CA ASN A 9 2.51 13.34 5.40
C ASN A 9 2.91 13.74 6.81
N PHE A 10 4.00 14.50 6.91
CA PHE A 10 4.48 15.09 8.16
C PHE A 10 4.90 16.55 7.92
N HIS A 11 4.82 17.38 8.94
CA HIS A 11 5.16 18.80 8.91
C HIS A 11 6.55 19.07 9.50
N GLY A 12 7.22 20.14 9.05
CA GLY A 12 8.47 20.63 9.62
C GLY A 12 9.45 21.16 8.57
N ASP A 13 10.75 21.10 8.88
CA ASP A 13 11.86 21.66 8.11
C ASP A 13 12.01 21.10 6.68
N GLU A 14 12.80 21.78 5.84
CA GLU A 14 12.99 21.49 4.41
C GLU A 14 13.43 20.04 4.13
N GLN A 15 14.25 19.46 5.00
CA GLN A 15 14.67 18.05 4.90
C GLN A 15 13.49 17.06 4.87
N TYR A 16 12.39 17.41 5.54
CA TYR A 16 11.17 16.61 5.50
C TYR A 16 10.40 16.79 4.20
N TYR A 17 10.48 17.94 3.54
CA TYR A 17 9.91 18.12 2.20
C TYR A 17 10.53 17.13 1.22
N PHE A 18 11.85 17.01 1.21
CA PHE A 18 12.56 16.05 0.35
C PHE A 18 12.21 14.60 0.70
N ALA A 19 12.09 14.27 1.99
CA ALA A 19 11.67 12.94 2.42
C ALA A 19 10.24 12.60 1.92
N ARG A 20 9.29 13.53 2.00
CA ARG A 20 7.93 13.35 1.45
C ARG A 20 7.92 13.17 -0.07
N ASP A 21 8.79 13.88 -0.77
CA ASP A 21 8.87 13.78 -2.23
C ASP A 21 9.50 12.45 -2.69
N ALA A 22 10.50 11.96 -1.94
CA ALA A 22 11.15 10.68 -2.17
C ALA A 22 10.25 9.48 -1.79
N PHE A 23 9.41 9.60 -0.76
CA PHE A 23 8.49 8.55 -0.30
C PHE A 23 7.16 8.60 -1.04
N LYS A 24 7.19 8.25 -2.33
CA LYS A 24 6.01 8.03 -3.17
C LYS A 24 5.98 6.59 -3.65
N VAL A 25 5.37 5.73 -2.84
CA VAL A 25 5.32 4.30 -3.13
C VAL A 25 3.99 4.01 -3.83
N PRO A 26 3.98 3.45 -5.04
CA PRO A 26 2.73 3.00 -5.66
C PRO A 26 1.97 2.09 -4.69
N ASP A 27 0.66 2.20 -4.58
CA ASP A 27 -0.17 1.33 -3.75
C ASP A 27 -1.05 0.46 -4.65
N ILE A 28 -0.68 -0.81 -4.76
CA ILE A 28 -1.41 -1.77 -5.57
C ILE A 28 -2.48 -2.38 -4.68
N ASN A 29 -3.65 -1.77 -4.64
CA ASN A 29 -4.77 -2.23 -3.82
C ASN A 29 -6.08 -2.31 -4.63
N MET A 30 -6.98 -3.17 -4.20
CA MET A 30 -8.31 -3.28 -4.82
C MET A 30 -9.21 -2.09 -4.50
N PHE A 31 -9.03 -1.50 -3.32
CA PHE A 31 -9.94 -0.52 -2.73
C PHE A 31 -10.09 0.71 -3.62
N THR A 32 -8.97 1.25 -4.13
CA THR A 32 -8.96 2.42 -5.00
C THR A 32 -9.77 2.16 -6.26
N THR A 33 -9.63 0.97 -6.86
CA THR A 33 -10.36 0.64 -8.08
C THR A 33 -11.84 0.45 -7.80
N ALA A 34 -12.21 -0.21 -6.70
CA ALA A 34 -13.60 -0.36 -6.28
C ALA A 34 -14.25 1.01 -5.98
N TRP A 35 -13.57 1.84 -5.18
CA TRP A 35 -14.04 3.17 -4.79
C TRP A 35 -14.27 4.08 -6.00
N VAL A 36 -13.26 4.25 -6.85
CA VAL A 36 -13.38 5.11 -8.05
C VAL A 36 -14.48 4.60 -8.98
N THR A 37 -14.59 3.28 -9.17
CA THR A 37 -15.65 2.70 -10.01
C THR A 37 -17.04 2.99 -9.44
N THR A 38 -17.23 2.83 -8.13
CA THR A 38 -18.48 3.16 -7.43
C THR A 38 -18.81 4.64 -7.58
N CYS A 39 -17.85 5.55 -7.32
CA CYS A 39 -18.07 6.98 -7.48
C CYS A 39 -18.48 7.37 -8.90
N LEU A 40 -17.88 6.76 -9.92
CA LEU A 40 -18.23 7.01 -11.33
C LEU A 40 -19.64 6.53 -11.67
N LEU A 41 -20.05 5.38 -11.13
CA LEU A 41 -21.40 4.84 -11.29
C LEU A 41 -22.44 5.71 -10.59
N GLU A 42 -22.17 6.12 -9.35
CA GLU A 42 -23.04 7.02 -8.58
C GLU A 42 -23.15 8.40 -9.24
N ALA A 43 -22.03 8.96 -9.71
CA ALA A 43 -22.04 10.23 -10.43
C ALA A 43 -22.86 10.16 -11.72
N HIS A 44 -22.87 9.02 -12.41
CA HIS A 44 -23.75 8.82 -13.55
C HIS A 44 -25.23 8.70 -13.12
N ALA A 45 -25.51 7.88 -12.10
CA ALA A 45 -26.87 7.61 -11.63
C ALA A 45 -27.55 8.86 -11.04
N TYR A 46 -26.81 9.69 -10.32
CA TYR A 46 -27.36 10.80 -9.54
C TYR A 46 -26.85 12.19 -9.98
N GLY A 47 -25.66 12.27 -10.57
CA GLY A 47 -24.96 13.54 -10.86
C GLY A 47 -24.99 13.99 -12.33
N LYS A 48 -25.69 13.27 -13.21
CA LYS A 48 -25.71 13.49 -14.68
C LYS A 48 -24.34 13.37 -15.36
N SER A 49 -23.35 12.77 -14.72
CA SER A 49 -22.06 12.49 -15.35
C SER A 49 -22.20 11.48 -16.50
N PRO A 50 -21.30 11.50 -17.49
CA PRO A 50 -21.29 10.49 -18.54
C PRO A 50 -21.16 9.07 -17.96
N LYS A 51 -21.89 8.13 -18.56
CA LYS A 51 -21.81 6.71 -18.16
C LYS A 51 -20.40 6.17 -18.44
N PRO A 52 -19.76 5.47 -17.47
CA PRO A 52 -18.55 4.71 -17.77
C PRO A 52 -18.80 3.71 -18.91
N THR A 53 -17.82 3.57 -19.81
CA THR A 53 -17.93 2.59 -20.90
C THR A 53 -17.96 1.17 -20.31
N ILE A 54 -18.65 0.25 -20.99
CA ILE A 54 -18.70 -1.16 -20.58
C ILE A 54 -17.30 -1.75 -20.46
N GLU A 55 -16.40 -1.42 -21.41
CA GLU A 55 -15.00 -1.84 -21.35
C GLU A 55 -14.30 -1.43 -20.05
N LYS A 56 -14.44 -0.16 -19.62
CA LYS A 56 -13.86 0.32 -18.36
C LYS A 56 -14.44 -0.40 -17.14
N LEU A 57 -15.73 -0.73 -17.18
CA LEU A 57 -16.38 -1.48 -16.10
C LEU A 57 -15.84 -2.91 -16.04
N LEU A 58 -15.74 -3.60 -17.17
CA LEU A 58 -15.16 -4.95 -17.26
C LEU A 58 -13.71 -4.97 -16.76
N MET A 59 -12.88 -4.03 -17.23
CA MET A 59 -11.50 -3.89 -16.76
C MET A 59 -11.40 -3.67 -15.24
N SER A 60 -12.35 -2.93 -14.66
CA SER A 60 -12.38 -2.67 -13.22
C SER A 60 -12.81 -3.91 -12.45
N LEU A 61 -13.81 -4.65 -12.95
CA LEU A 61 -14.25 -5.91 -12.36
C LEU A 61 -13.15 -6.98 -12.42
N ASP A 62 -12.46 -7.12 -13.55
CA ASP A 62 -11.34 -8.06 -13.71
C ASP A 62 -10.19 -7.70 -12.76
N ALA A 63 -9.88 -6.41 -12.63
CA ALA A 63 -8.87 -5.94 -11.69
C ALA A 63 -9.28 -6.17 -10.23
N ILE A 64 -10.56 -6.06 -9.87
CA ILE A 64 -11.05 -6.36 -8.52
C ILE A 64 -10.99 -7.87 -8.25
N LYS A 65 -11.35 -8.69 -9.25
CA LYS A 65 -11.34 -10.15 -9.16
C LYS A 65 -9.95 -10.74 -8.89
N SER A 66 -8.87 -10.07 -9.30
CA SER A 66 -7.51 -10.54 -8.98
C SER A 66 -7.14 -10.45 -7.49
N PHE A 67 -8.03 -9.91 -6.65
CA PHE A 67 -7.85 -9.78 -5.20
C PHE A 67 -8.76 -10.71 -4.39
N SER A 68 -9.45 -11.66 -5.04
CA SER A 68 -10.26 -12.66 -4.33
C SER A 68 -9.42 -13.46 -3.32
N ASN A 69 -10.03 -13.81 -2.18
CA ASN A 69 -9.34 -14.53 -1.12
C ASN A 69 -8.99 -15.97 -1.54
N ALA A 70 -7.72 -16.21 -1.84
CA ALA A 70 -7.18 -17.50 -2.27
C ALA A 70 -7.03 -18.54 -1.15
N ASN A 71 -7.33 -18.18 0.11
CA ASN A 71 -7.39 -19.16 1.22
C ASN A 71 -8.74 -19.88 1.33
N GLU A 72 -9.75 -19.38 0.64
CA GLU A 72 -11.09 -19.94 0.68
C GLU A 72 -11.36 -20.78 -0.57
N ASN A 73 -11.89 -21.98 -0.37
CA ASN A 73 -12.08 -22.97 -1.44
C ASN A 73 -13.39 -22.80 -2.22
N MET A 74 -14.14 -21.72 -1.99
CA MET A 74 -15.45 -21.49 -2.61
C MET A 74 -15.49 -20.15 -3.35
N ALA A 75 -16.37 -20.08 -4.36
CA ALA A 75 -16.74 -18.83 -5.02
C ALA A 75 -17.43 -17.92 -3.98
N ASN A 76 -16.63 -17.17 -3.23
CA ASN A 76 -17.11 -16.20 -2.26
C ASN A 76 -16.88 -14.78 -2.78
N SER A 77 -17.54 -13.82 -2.16
CA SER A 77 -17.35 -12.39 -2.40
C SER A 77 -16.25 -11.80 -1.52
N GLU A 78 -15.45 -12.64 -0.86
CA GLU A 78 -14.38 -12.17 0.00
C GLU A 78 -13.20 -11.73 -0.85
N MET A 79 -12.72 -10.55 -0.53
CA MET A 79 -11.65 -9.92 -1.26
C MET A 79 -10.61 -9.40 -0.29
N THR A 80 -9.37 -9.33 -0.76
CA THR A 80 -8.21 -8.92 0.01
C THR A 80 -7.74 -7.53 -0.42
N PHE A 81 -7.31 -6.72 0.54
CA PHE A 81 -6.96 -5.33 0.24
C PHE A 81 -5.76 -5.23 -0.74
N TRP A 82 -4.70 -5.98 -0.46
CA TRP A 82 -3.50 -6.12 -1.31
C TRP A 82 -3.44 -7.51 -1.97
N PRO A 83 -2.65 -7.68 -3.04
CA PRO A 83 -2.49 -8.98 -3.68
C PRO A 83 -1.95 -10.02 -2.70
N GLN A 84 -2.50 -11.23 -2.78
CA GLN A 84 -2.01 -12.36 -2.01
C GLN A 84 -0.83 -13.05 -2.69
N LYS A 85 0.10 -13.55 -1.88
CA LYS A 85 1.13 -14.50 -2.33
C LYS A 85 1.17 -15.69 -1.38
N LEU A 86 1.37 -16.88 -1.95
CA LEU A 86 1.52 -18.11 -1.17
C LEU A 86 2.78 -18.02 -0.29
N ASN A 87 2.61 -18.15 1.01
CA ASN A 87 3.69 -18.41 1.94
C ASN A 87 3.99 -19.92 1.94
N GLN A 88 5.12 -20.31 1.36
CA GLN A 88 5.48 -21.73 1.20
C GLN A 88 5.75 -22.43 2.53
N THR A 89 6.19 -21.70 3.56
CA THR A 89 6.47 -22.24 4.89
C THR A 89 5.17 -22.46 5.65
N ALA A 90 4.33 -21.43 5.73
CA ALA A 90 3.10 -21.45 6.51
C ALA A 90 1.90 -22.07 5.75
N LYS A 91 2.06 -22.37 4.47
CA LYS A 91 1.06 -23.03 3.60
C LYS A 91 -0.27 -22.27 3.45
N TYR A 92 -0.25 -20.95 3.55
CA TYR A 92 -1.41 -20.10 3.29
C TYR A 92 -1.03 -18.87 2.45
N TYR A 93 -2.02 -18.28 1.78
CA TYR A 93 -1.89 -17.05 1.01
C TYR A 93 -1.96 -15.83 1.93
N GLN A 94 -0.94 -14.99 1.88
CA GLN A 94 -0.86 -13.79 2.71
C GLN A 94 -1.01 -12.53 1.85
N SER A 95 -1.92 -11.64 2.26
CA SER A 95 -2.09 -10.31 1.67
C SER A 95 -1.17 -9.32 2.39
N THR A 96 -0.29 -8.65 1.66
CA THR A 96 0.70 -7.72 2.22
C THR A 96 1.03 -6.61 1.22
N PRO A 97 1.30 -5.37 1.69
CA PRO A 97 1.80 -4.29 0.85
C PRO A 97 3.30 -4.50 0.57
N ARG A 98 3.64 -5.49 -0.26
CA ARG A 98 5.04 -5.93 -0.48
C ARG A 98 5.97 -4.81 -0.91
N ASN A 99 5.51 -3.99 -1.85
CA ASN A 99 6.26 -2.85 -2.34
C ASN A 99 6.44 -1.76 -1.27
N LEU A 100 5.50 -1.63 -0.32
CA LEU A 100 5.70 -0.75 0.84
C LEU A 100 6.73 -1.34 1.80
N PHE A 101 6.72 -2.66 2.03
CA PHE A 101 7.74 -3.32 2.84
C PHE A 101 9.15 -3.17 2.27
N GLU A 102 9.32 -3.27 0.95
CA GLU A 102 10.62 -3.06 0.30
C GLU A 102 11.17 -1.66 0.59
N VAL A 103 10.33 -0.63 0.55
CA VAL A 103 10.73 0.75 0.85
C VAL A 103 10.94 0.96 2.36
N LEU A 104 10.15 0.30 3.22
CA LEU A 104 10.35 0.32 4.68
C LEU A 104 11.56 -0.51 5.13
N SER A 105 12.05 -1.44 4.31
CA SER A 105 13.32 -2.15 4.50
C SER A 105 14.52 -1.44 3.87
N PHE A 106 14.31 -0.35 3.13
CA PHE A 106 15.38 0.49 2.62
C PHE A 106 16.31 1.04 3.73
N PRO A 107 15.82 1.40 4.94
CA PRO A 107 16.67 1.68 6.10
C PRO A 107 17.65 0.54 6.41
N ASP A 108 17.29 -0.74 6.26
CA ASP A 108 18.19 -1.86 6.53
C ASP A 108 19.43 -1.91 5.61
N TYR A 109 19.40 -1.18 4.48
CA TYR A 109 20.51 -1.04 3.53
C TYR A 109 21.21 0.33 3.62
N LEU A 110 20.67 1.26 4.39
CA LEU A 110 21.34 2.53 4.66
C LEU A 110 22.42 2.29 5.72
N PRO A 111 23.60 2.93 5.60
CA PRO A 111 24.56 2.92 6.68
C PRO A 111 23.86 3.39 7.95
N ASN A 112 23.98 2.67 9.07
CA ASN A 112 23.29 2.97 10.33
C ASN A 112 23.38 4.45 10.70
N LYS A 113 24.51 5.09 10.41
CA LYS A 113 24.74 6.52 10.60
C LYS A 113 23.74 7.42 9.86
N LEU A 114 23.35 7.08 8.63
CA LEU A 114 22.37 7.82 7.85
C LEU A 114 20.95 7.63 8.42
N ILE A 115 20.65 6.44 8.96
CA ILE A 115 19.38 6.15 9.64
C ILE A 115 19.31 6.93 10.95
N GLU A 116 20.36 6.89 11.77
CA GLU A 116 20.50 7.64 13.02
C GLU A 116 20.35 9.15 12.77
N GLU A 117 21.01 9.70 11.74
CA GLU A 117 20.89 11.10 11.36
C GLU A 117 19.47 11.45 10.88
N LEU A 118 18.79 10.55 10.16
CA LEU A 118 17.40 10.73 9.73
C LEU A 118 16.42 10.65 10.91
N LEU A 119 16.58 9.69 11.82
CA LEU A 119 15.74 9.50 13.00
C LEU A 119 15.90 10.65 13.99
N GLU A 120 17.13 11.11 14.20
CA GLU A 120 17.43 12.29 14.99
C GLU A 120 16.80 13.54 14.36
N LYS A 121 16.97 13.71 13.05
CA LYS A 121 16.35 14.82 12.32
C LYS A 121 14.84 14.75 12.34
N LEU A 122 14.21 13.58 12.35
CA LEU A 122 12.75 13.36 12.40
C LEU A 122 12.16 13.51 13.82
N GLY A 123 12.98 13.80 14.84
CA GLY A 123 12.52 13.87 16.23
C GLY A 123 12.10 12.51 16.80
N LEU A 124 12.52 11.42 16.14
CA LEU A 124 12.20 10.03 16.49
C LEU A 124 13.36 9.35 17.21
N LYS A 125 14.18 10.14 17.91
CA LYS A 125 15.43 9.69 18.55
C LYS A 125 15.20 8.56 19.57
N ASP A 126 14.03 8.50 20.18
CA ASP A 126 13.64 7.45 21.14
C ASP A 126 13.28 6.10 20.49
N LEU A 127 13.22 6.01 19.15
CA LEU A 127 13.04 4.74 18.43
C LEU A 127 14.30 3.87 18.41
N GLU A 128 15.43 4.37 18.92
CA GLU A 128 16.66 3.61 19.12
C GLU A 128 16.40 2.33 19.94
N HIS A 129 15.52 2.41 20.96
CA HIS A 129 15.05 1.26 21.74
C HIS A 129 14.24 0.25 20.91
N ILE A 130 13.45 0.72 19.94
CA ILE A 130 12.64 -0.15 19.07
C ILE A 130 13.53 -0.85 18.04
N TYR A 131 14.54 -0.16 17.51
CA TYR A 131 15.54 -0.76 16.62
C TYR A 131 16.38 -1.82 17.35
N GLU A 132 16.85 -1.53 18.57
CA GLU A 132 17.57 -2.52 19.40
C GLU A 132 16.71 -3.75 19.72
N MET A 133 15.41 -3.57 19.98
CA MET A 133 14.47 -4.68 20.15
C MET A 133 14.33 -5.53 18.88
N LEU A 134 14.15 -4.91 17.72
CA LEU A 134 13.93 -5.60 16.44
C LEU A 134 15.18 -6.33 15.94
N VAL A 135 16.37 -5.80 16.23
CA VAL A 135 17.64 -6.44 15.87
C VAL A 135 17.99 -7.60 16.81
N ARG A 136 17.59 -7.55 18.09
CA ARG A 136 17.80 -8.64 19.06
C ARG A 136 16.85 -9.84 18.89
N GLU A 137 15.75 -9.70 18.16
CA GLU A 137 14.80 -10.79 17.88
C GLU A 137 15.10 -11.59 16.59
N LYS A 138 16.21 -11.31 15.90
CA LYS A 138 16.79 -12.20 14.87
C LYS A 138 17.76 -13.22 15.48
#